data_AF-A0A2S5P4U7-F1
#
_entry.id   AF-A0A2S5P4U7-F1
#
_cell.length_a   1.000
_cell.length_b   1.000
_cell.length_c   1.000
_cell.angle_alpha   90.00
_cell.angle_beta   90.00
_cell.angle_gamma   90.00
#
_symmetry.space_group_name_H-M   'P 1'
#
loop_
_entity.id
_entity.type
_entity.pdbx_description
1 polymer ?
#
loop_
_entity_poly.entity_id
_entity_poly.type
_entity_poly.pdbx_seq_one_letter_code
_entity_poly.pdbx_strand_id
1 'polypeptide(L)'
;MELRMPLLKSLPLPGLLMTVFVTLTPAAALAAGGAADAAVDPFVYRLMVFAMAIFVGYYVVWSVTPALHTPLMSVTNAISSVIVVGALLACGVSLATSGSVAAKVFGFLALVMASINIFGGFLVTARMLAMYKKKDGKK
;
A
#
# COMPACT_ATOMS: atom_id res chain seq x y z
N MET A 1 34.36 7.61 -48.05
CA MET A 1 33.86 6.32 -47.51
C MET A 1 32.96 6.63 -46.29
N GLU A 2 32.03 7.57 -46.45
CA GLU A 2 31.27 8.20 -45.35
C GLU A 2 29.77 8.15 -45.64
N LEU A 3 29.20 6.95 -45.71
CA LEU A 3 27.83 6.83 -46.21
C LEU A 3 27.03 5.72 -45.54
N ARG A 4 27.12 5.58 -44.20
CA ARG A 4 26.17 4.75 -43.42
C ARG A 4 25.93 5.23 -41.97
N MET A 5 25.64 6.50 -41.73
CA MET A 5 25.03 6.86 -40.43
C MET A 5 24.14 8.13 -40.37
N PRO A 6 22.96 8.16 -41.04
CA PRO A 6 21.89 9.08 -40.64
C PRO A 6 20.73 8.41 -39.89
N LEU A 7 20.63 7.08 -39.87
CA LEU A 7 19.43 6.38 -39.35
C LEU A 7 19.44 6.07 -37.84
N LEU A 8 20.55 6.31 -37.12
CA LEU A 8 20.65 6.02 -35.68
C LEU A 8 20.18 7.18 -34.78
N LYS A 9 19.92 8.37 -35.34
CA LYS A 9 19.61 9.60 -34.58
C LYS A 9 18.13 9.98 -34.52
N SER A 10 17.25 9.25 -35.20
CA SER A 10 15.81 9.53 -35.25
C SER A 10 14.96 8.48 -34.52
N LEU A 11 15.57 7.52 -33.83
CA LEU A 11 14.83 6.57 -33.00
C LEU A 11 14.46 7.27 -31.68
N PRO A 12 13.17 7.34 -31.30
CA PRO A 12 12.73 7.88 -30.02
C PRO A 12 13.10 6.90 -28.89
N LEU A 13 14.40 6.76 -28.64
CA LEU A 13 15.00 5.91 -27.62
C LEU A 13 14.45 6.16 -26.19
N PRO A 14 14.13 7.40 -25.77
CA PRO A 14 13.54 7.60 -24.44
C PRO A 14 12.04 7.25 -24.38
N GLY A 15 11.33 7.29 -25.51
CA GLY A 15 9.91 6.94 -25.58
C GLY A 15 9.70 5.44 -25.51
N LEU A 16 10.41 4.67 -26.33
CA LEU A 16 10.28 3.22 -26.39
C LEU A 16 10.68 2.55 -25.06
N LEU A 17 11.76 3.04 -24.41
CA LEU A 17 12.20 2.53 -23.12
C LEU A 17 11.17 2.81 -22.00
N MET A 18 10.56 4.00 -22.00
CA MET A 18 9.50 4.37 -21.06
C MET A 18 8.20 3.59 -21.31
N THR A 19 7.82 3.38 -22.58
CA THR A 19 6.64 2.57 -22.93
C THR A 19 6.85 1.09 -22.56
N VAL A 20 8.07 0.56 -22.71
CA VAL A 20 8.44 -0.79 -22.29
C VAL A 20 8.44 -0.92 -20.76
N PHE A 21 8.96 0.07 -20.03
CA PHE A 21 8.90 0.08 -18.55
C PHE A 21 7.48 0.16 -18.01
N VAL A 22 6.61 0.98 -18.62
CA VAL A 22 5.21 1.18 -18.22
C VAL A 22 4.32 -0.02 -18.58
N THR A 23 4.67 -0.80 -19.61
CA THR A 23 3.89 -1.96 -20.05
C THR A 23 4.36 -3.30 -19.46
N LEU A 24 5.64 -3.44 -19.11
CA LEU A 24 6.17 -4.66 -18.50
C LEU A 24 5.97 -4.73 -16.98
N THR A 25 5.96 -3.59 -16.29
CA THR A 25 5.74 -3.56 -14.83
C THR A 25 4.35 -4.08 -14.39
N PRO A 26 3.23 -3.76 -15.07
CA PRO A 26 1.94 -4.37 -14.72
C PRO A 26 1.87 -5.85 -15.13
N ALA A 27 2.58 -6.26 -16.19
CA ALA A 27 2.60 -7.66 -16.61
C ALA A 27 3.34 -8.57 -15.62
N ALA A 28 4.45 -8.10 -15.03
CA ALA A 28 5.16 -8.83 -13.98
C ALA A 28 4.38 -8.88 -12.65
N ALA A 29 3.69 -7.79 -12.29
CA ALA A 29 2.80 -7.76 -11.13
C ALA A 29 1.58 -8.68 -11.30
N LEU A 30 1.03 -8.76 -12.51
CA LEU A 30 -0.06 -9.66 -12.87
C LEU A 30 0.41 -11.12 -12.93
N ALA A 31 1.64 -11.37 -13.39
CA ALA A 31 2.24 -12.71 -13.42
C ALA A 31 2.53 -13.28 -12.02
N ALA A 32 2.91 -12.42 -11.06
CA ALA A 32 3.06 -12.83 -9.67
C ALA A 32 1.73 -13.29 -9.04
N GLY A 33 0.59 -12.79 -9.53
CA GLY A 33 -0.74 -13.23 -9.10
C GLY A 33 -1.27 -14.48 -9.84
N GLY A 34 -0.73 -14.80 -11.02
CA GLY A 34 -1.23 -15.87 -11.88
C GLY A 34 -0.53 -17.23 -11.76
N ALA A 35 0.66 -17.28 -11.15
CA ALA A 35 1.47 -18.51 -11.14
C ALA A 35 0.93 -19.64 -10.22
N ALA A 36 -0.02 -19.35 -9.33
CA ALA A 36 -0.62 -20.33 -8.41
C ALA A 36 -2.04 -20.77 -8.81
N ASP A 37 -2.64 -20.14 -9.83
CA ASP A 37 -4.08 -20.22 -10.14
C ASP A 37 -4.52 -21.56 -10.76
N ALA A 38 -3.59 -22.44 -11.13
CA ALA A 38 -3.92 -23.68 -11.85
C ALA A 38 -4.17 -24.91 -10.96
N ALA A 39 -3.86 -24.87 -9.65
CA ALA A 39 -3.96 -26.08 -8.80
C ALA A 39 -4.32 -25.85 -7.33
N VAL A 40 -4.39 -24.60 -6.85
CA VAL A 40 -4.62 -24.30 -5.43
C VAL A 40 -5.98 -23.63 -5.26
N ASP A 41 -6.81 -24.15 -4.36
CA ASP A 41 -8.10 -23.55 -4.03
C ASP A 41 -7.92 -22.08 -3.59
N PRO A 42 -8.70 -21.11 -4.12
CA PRO A 42 -8.55 -19.70 -3.78
C PRO A 42 -8.62 -19.41 -2.26
N PHE A 43 -9.35 -20.22 -1.51
CA PHE A 43 -9.37 -20.12 -0.06
C PHE A 43 -8.02 -20.53 0.56
N VAL A 44 -7.48 -21.67 0.13
CA VAL A 44 -6.17 -22.17 0.59
C VAL A 44 -5.07 -21.18 0.23
N TYR A 45 -5.12 -20.58 -0.97
CA TYR A 45 -4.19 -19.53 -1.37
C TYR A 45 -4.24 -18.31 -0.43
N ARG A 46 -5.43 -17.77 -0.14
CA ARG A 46 -5.59 -16.62 0.79
C ARG A 46 -5.17 -16.98 2.22
N LEU A 47 -5.42 -18.22 2.64
CA LEU A 47 -5.00 -18.73 3.94
C LEU A 47 -3.48 -18.81 4.05
N MET A 48 -2.79 -19.26 3.00
CA MET A 48 -1.33 -19.28 2.95
C MET A 48 -0.74 -17.87 3.02
N VAL A 49 -1.30 -16.92 2.26
CA VAL A 49 -0.89 -15.50 2.32
C VAL A 49 -1.11 -14.93 3.73
N PHE A 50 -2.24 -15.25 4.36
CA PHE A 50 -2.53 -14.84 5.73
C PHE A 50 -1.52 -15.42 6.73
N ALA A 51 -1.23 -16.72 6.66
CA ALA A 51 -0.25 -17.37 7.53
C ALA A 51 1.15 -16.78 7.36
N MET A 52 1.60 -16.56 6.11
CA MET A 52 2.88 -15.92 5.82
C MET A 52 2.94 -14.48 6.33
N ALA A 53 1.85 -13.71 6.21
CA ALA A 53 1.77 -12.35 6.74
C ALA A 53 1.91 -12.30 8.27
N ILE A 54 1.40 -13.29 9.02
CA ILE A 54 1.57 -13.37 10.48
C ILE A 54 3.05 -13.56 10.83
N PHE A 55 3.75 -14.49 10.16
CA PHE A 55 5.18 -14.70 10.41
C PHE A 55 5.99 -13.44 10.14
N VAL A 56 5.76 -12.80 8.99
CA VAL A 56 6.42 -11.53 8.65
C VAL A 56 6.12 -10.45 9.70
N GLY A 57 4.86 -10.31 10.11
CA GLY A 57 4.46 -9.34 11.14
C GLY A 57 5.16 -9.55 12.48
N TYR A 58 5.30 -10.80 12.93
CA TYR A 58 6.02 -11.15 14.15
C TYR A 58 7.48 -10.69 14.10
N TYR A 59 8.21 -11.04 13.03
CA TYR A 59 9.63 -10.68 12.88
C TYR A 59 9.84 -9.16 12.75
N VAL A 60 8.92 -8.46 12.10
CA VAL A 60 8.98 -6.99 11.95
C VAL A 60 8.84 -6.29 13.31
N VAL A 61 7.92 -6.72 14.17
CA VAL A 61 7.70 -6.09 15.48
C VAL A 61 8.80 -6.44 16.48
N TRP A 62 9.34 -7.66 16.43
CA TRP A 62 10.43 -8.08 17.33
C TRP A 62 11.77 -7.39 17.06
N SER A 63 11.95 -6.80 15.87
CA SER A 63 13.21 -6.18 15.46
C SER A 63 13.35 -4.70 15.88
N VAL A 64 12.61 -4.25 16.90
CA VAL A 64 12.56 -2.84 17.32
C VAL A 64 13.27 -2.60 18.65
N THR A 65 13.93 -1.44 18.77
CA THR A 65 14.61 -1.03 20.01
C THR A 65 13.59 -0.72 21.14
N PRO A 66 13.86 -1.06 22.42
CA PRO A 66 12.89 -0.93 23.50
C PRO A 66 12.32 0.48 23.76
N ALA A 67 13.06 1.52 23.42
CA ALA A 67 12.59 2.90 23.54
C ALA A 67 11.42 3.25 22.58
N LEU A 68 11.20 2.41 21.56
CA LEU A 68 10.23 2.64 20.50
C LEU A 68 8.93 1.83 20.66
N HIS A 69 8.76 1.01 21.70
CA HIS A 69 7.51 0.25 21.88
C HIS A 69 6.28 1.17 21.97
N THR A 70 6.40 2.33 22.61
CA THR A 70 5.29 3.30 22.73
C THR A 70 4.99 4.00 21.39
N PRO A 71 5.98 4.52 20.64
CA PRO A 71 5.77 4.96 19.25
C PRO A 71 5.22 3.86 18.33
N LEU A 72 5.72 2.63 18.47
CA LEU A 72 5.29 1.50 17.66
C LEU A 72 3.82 1.15 17.93
N MET A 73 3.39 1.21 19.19
CA MET A 73 1.99 1.02 19.55
C MET A 73 1.09 2.02 18.80
N SER A 74 1.51 3.30 18.74
CA SER A 74 0.79 4.35 17.99
C SER A 74 0.78 4.08 16.47
N VAL A 75 1.88 3.61 15.90
CA VAL A 75 1.96 3.25 14.48
C VAL A 75 1.05 2.06 14.16
N THR A 76 1.03 1.03 15.00
CA THR A 76 0.14 -0.13 14.79
C THR A 76 -1.34 0.26 14.85
N ASN A 77 -1.69 1.27 15.67
CA ASN A 77 -3.03 1.84 15.67
C ASN A 77 -3.36 2.49 14.32
N ALA A 78 -2.43 3.29 13.75
CA ALA A 78 -2.61 3.87 12.43
C ALA A 78 -2.74 2.80 11.31
N ILE A 79 -1.89 1.77 11.33
CA ILE A 79 -1.86 0.70 10.32
C ILE A 79 -3.16 -0.12 10.33
N SER A 80 -3.81 -0.28 11.49
CA SER A 80 -5.11 -0.96 11.59
C SER A 80 -6.20 -0.32 10.70
N SER A 81 -5.99 0.92 10.26
CA SER A 81 -6.88 1.66 9.38
C SER A 81 -6.93 1.15 7.93
N VAL A 82 -6.33 -0.01 7.62
CA VAL A 82 -6.50 -0.71 6.34
C VAL A 82 -7.97 -0.95 5.98
N ILE A 83 -8.87 -0.92 6.98
CA ILE A 83 -10.32 -0.92 6.83
C ILE A 83 -10.86 0.16 5.87
N VAL A 84 -10.10 1.24 5.61
CA VAL A 84 -10.45 2.28 4.64
C VAL A 84 -10.71 1.71 3.23
N VAL A 85 -10.00 0.65 2.85
CA VAL A 85 -10.21 -0.04 1.56
C VAL A 85 -11.61 -0.65 1.50
N GLY A 86 -12.05 -1.31 2.58
CA GLY A 86 -13.40 -1.85 2.69
C GLY A 86 -14.48 -0.77 2.71
N ALA A 87 -14.23 0.35 3.40
CA ALA A 87 -15.14 1.49 3.45
C ALA A 87 -15.33 2.15 2.07
N LEU A 88 -14.24 2.30 1.30
CA LEU A 88 -14.29 2.82 -0.07
C LEU A 88 -15.09 1.91 -1.00
N LEU A 89 -14.90 0.58 -0.89
CA LEU A 89 -15.71 -0.38 -1.64
C LEU A 89 -17.20 -0.26 -1.25
N ALA A 90 -17.51 -0.24 0.05
CA ALA A 90 -18.89 -0.12 0.53
C ALA A 90 -19.57 1.19 0.09
N CYS A 91 -18.84 2.31 0.08
CA CYS A 91 -19.34 3.60 -0.39
C CYS A 91 -19.48 3.65 -1.92
N GLY A 92 -18.59 2.98 -2.67
CA GLY A 92 -18.52 2.99 -4.13
C GLY A 92 -19.45 2.00 -4.85
N VAL A 93 -19.93 0.96 -4.15
CA VAL A 93 -20.77 -0.14 -4.72
C VAL A 93 -22.02 0.37 -5.47
N SER A 94 -22.52 1.55 -5.13
CA SER A 94 -23.74 2.06 -5.77
C SER A 94 -23.56 2.66 -7.16
N LEU A 95 -22.34 2.76 -7.69
CA LEU A 95 -22.17 3.07 -9.12
C LEU A 95 -22.55 1.87 -10.01
N ALA A 96 -22.54 0.64 -9.47
CA ALA A 96 -22.68 -0.60 -10.25
C ALA A 96 -24.03 -1.32 -10.11
N THR A 97 -24.82 -1.07 -9.06
CA THR A 97 -26.14 -1.70 -8.87
C THR A 97 -26.92 -0.93 -7.82
N SER A 98 -28.25 -1.07 -7.80
CA SER A 98 -29.20 -0.45 -6.88
C SER A 98 -28.90 -0.75 -5.39
N GLY A 99 -27.82 -0.18 -4.86
CA GLY A 99 -27.32 -0.42 -3.52
C GLY A 99 -28.23 0.22 -2.49
N SER A 100 -28.57 -0.55 -1.46
CA SER A 100 -29.35 -0.08 -0.30
C SER A 100 -28.70 1.19 0.28
N VAL A 101 -29.48 2.26 0.45
CA VAL A 101 -29.04 3.55 1.01
C VAL A 101 -28.29 3.34 2.34
N ALA A 102 -28.66 2.33 3.11
CA ALA A 102 -27.97 1.92 4.32
C ALA A 102 -26.47 1.63 4.09
N ALA A 103 -26.10 0.86 3.06
CA ALA A 103 -24.71 0.50 2.78
C ALA A 103 -23.83 1.73 2.49
N LYS A 104 -24.40 2.75 1.83
CA LYS A 104 -23.71 4.03 1.59
C LYS A 104 -23.50 4.82 2.87
N VAL A 105 -24.54 4.92 3.70
CA VAL A 105 -24.48 5.67 4.96
C VAL A 105 -23.46 5.02 5.89
N PHE A 106 -23.49 3.69 6.03
CA PHE A 106 -22.50 2.96 6.83
C PHE A 106 -21.10 3.00 6.21
N GLY A 107 -20.97 2.92 4.88
CA GLY A 107 -19.68 3.05 4.19
C GLY A 107 -19.07 4.43 4.36
N PHE A 108 -19.87 5.49 4.27
CA PHE A 108 -19.43 6.87 4.51
C PHE A 108 -19.02 7.08 5.98
N LEU A 109 -19.80 6.58 6.94
CA LEU A 109 -19.45 6.66 8.35
C LEU A 109 -18.16 5.88 8.66
N ALA A 110 -18.01 4.69 8.09
CA ALA A 110 -16.79 3.89 8.20
C ALA A 110 -15.57 4.61 7.59
N LEU A 111 -15.76 5.33 6.48
CA LEU A 111 -14.70 6.11 5.84
C LEU A 111 -14.25 7.27 6.73
N VAL A 112 -15.19 8.00 7.34
CA VAL A 112 -14.89 9.07 8.30
C VAL A 112 -14.13 8.53 9.50
N MET A 113 -14.62 7.44 10.11
CA MET A 113 -13.94 6.80 11.25
C MET A 113 -12.53 6.31 10.89
N ALA A 114 -12.37 5.68 9.71
CA ALA A 114 -11.06 5.23 9.23
C ALA A 114 -10.09 6.42 9.03
N SER A 115 -10.56 7.53 8.45
CA SER A 115 -9.74 8.72 8.27
C SER A 115 -9.23 9.31 9.58
N ILE A 116 -10.07 9.37 10.62
CA ILE A 116 -9.67 9.85 11.96
C ILE A 116 -8.56 8.97 12.53
N ASN A 117 -8.64 7.65 12.35
CA ASN A 117 -7.62 6.72 12.85
C ASN A 117 -6.28 6.88 12.08
N ILE A 118 -6.32 7.05 10.76
CA ILE A 118 -5.15 7.35 9.94
C ILE A 118 -4.48 8.64 10.42
N PHE A 119 -5.21 9.76 10.37
CA PHE A 119 -4.62 11.07 10.66
C PHE A 119 -4.25 11.22 12.15
N GLY A 120 -5.09 10.72 13.05
CA GLY A 120 -4.83 10.74 14.49
C GLY A 120 -3.63 9.89 14.87
N GLY A 121 -3.54 8.66 14.34
CA GLY A 121 -2.42 7.75 14.61
C GLY A 121 -1.08 8.28 14.11
N PHE A 122 -1.03 8.89 12.92
CA PHE A 122 0.21 9.46 12.41
C PHE A 122 0.61 10.78 13.10
N LEU A 123 -0.35 11.62 13.49
CA LEU A 123 -0.06 12.87 14.22
C LEU A 123 0.51 12.59 15.61
N VAL A 124 -0.08 11.64 16.35
CA VAL A 124 0.40 11.25 17.68
C VAL A 124 1.79 10.63 17.59
N THR A 125 2.01 9.74 16.61
CA THR A 125 3.34 9.15 16.36
C THR A 125 4.38 10.23 16.07
N ALA A 126 4.06 11.21 15.21
CA ALA A 126 4.96 12.31 14.88
C ALA A 126 5.32 13.14 16.13
N ARG A 127 4.36 13.42 17.01
CA ARG A 127 4.61 14.09 18.29
C ARG A 127 5.49 13.25 19.22
N MET A 128 5.29 11.94 19.27
CA MET A 128 6.09 11.02 20.08
C MET A 128 7.54 10.93 19.59
N LEU A 129 7.76 10.88 18.28
CA LEU A 129 9.09 10.83 17.68
C LEU A 129 9.80 12.20 17.70
N ALA A 130 9.05 13.30 17.66
CA ALA A 130 9.61 14.65 17.81
C ALA A 130 10.27 14.87 19.19
N MET A 131 9.82 14.14 20.22
CA MET A 131 10.45 14.18 21.56
C MET A 131 11.79 13.43 21.64
N TYR A 132 12.10 12.58 20.67
CA TYR A 132 13.40 11.89 20.56
C TYR A 132 14.40 12.63 19.66
N LYS A 133 13.96 13.65 18.90
CA LYS A 133 14.89 14.57 18.25
C LYS A 133 15.51 15.47 19.30
N LYS A 134 16.81 15.29 19.56
CA LYS A 134 17.62 16.26 20.30
C LYS A 134 17.46 17.60 19.58
N LYS A 135 17.07 18.64 20.34
CA LYS A 135 17.06 20.02 19.86
C LYS A 135 18.39 20.30 19.17
N ASP A 136 18.37 20.39 17.84
CA ASP A 136 19.51 20.84 17.08
C ASP A 136 19.93 22.18 17.69
N GLY A 137 21.23 22.25 18.01
CA GLY A 137 21.79 23.26 18.89
C GLY A 137 21.43 24.66 18.45
N LYS A 138 21.25 25.54 19.44
CA LYS A 138 21.46 26.98 19.25
C LYS A 138 22.72 27.18 18.40
N LYS A 139 22.56 27.75 17.20
CA LYS A 139 23.16 29.02 16.83
C LYS A 139 22.15 29.79 16.00
#